data_AF-A0A357A3L7-F1
#
_entry.id   AF-A0A357A3L7-F1
#
_cell.length_a   1.000
_cell.length_b   1.000
_cell.length_c   1.000
_cell.angle_alpha   90.00
_cell.angle_beta   90.00
_cell.angle_gamma   90.00
#
_symmetry.space_group_name_H-M   'P 1'
#
loop_
_entity.id
_entity.type
_entity.pdbx_description
1 polymer ?
#
loop_
_entity_poly.entity_id
_entity_poly.type
_entity_poly.pdbx_seq_one_letter_code
_entity_poly.pdbx_strand_id
1 'polypeptide(L)' 'TPEIASRAVQLSAIHRDPFDRMIIATAIEYQAQLATIDGSIRRYPERTDLLM' A
#
# COMPACT_ATOMS: atom_id res chain seq x y z
N THR A 1 -11.61 -0.99 6.57
CA THR A 1 -12.65 0.00 6.86
C THR A 1 -12.82 0.92 5.63
N PRO A 2 -13.84 1.80 5.56
CA PRO A 2 -14.00 2.74 4.44
C PRO A 2 -12.77 3.61 4.17
N GLU A 3 -12.01 3.94 5.20
CA GLU A 3 -10.79 4.77 5.13
C GLU A 3 -9.69 4.08 4.31
N ILE A 4 -9.51 2.77 4.51
CA ILE A 4 -8.55 1.95 3.73
C ILE A 4 -8.94 1.94 2.26
N ALA A 5 -10.23 1.76 1.96
CA ALA A 5 -10.71 1.75 0.59
C ALA A 5 -10.50 3.11 -0.10
N SER A 6 -10.79 4.21 0.62
CA SER A 6 -10.53 5.56 0.14
C SER A 6 -9.04 5.78 -0.15
N ARG A 7 -8.16 5.40 0.79
CA ARG A 7 -6.70 5.51 0.65
C ARG A 7 -6.17 4.67 -0.52
N ALA A 8 -6.66 3.45 -0.70
CA ALA A 8 -6.21 2.55 -1.78
C ALA A 8 -6.48 3.11 -3.19
N VAL A 9 -7.51 3.95 -3.35
CA VAL A 9 -7.82 4.64 -4.60
C VAL A 9 -6.93 5.87 -4.80
N GLN A 10 -6.48 6.50 -3.71
CA GLN A 10 -5.58 7.66 -3.75
C GLN A 10 -4.11 7.29 -3.97
N LEU A 11 -3.73 6.03 -3.71
CA LEU A 11 -2.39 5.53 -3.96
C LEU A 11 -2.02 5.59 -5.44
N SER A 12 -0.75 5.87 -5.70
CA SER A 12 -0.16 5.82 -7.04
C SER A 12 -0.48 4.51 -7.79
N ALA A 13 -0.80 4.63 -9.08
CA ALA A 13 -1.23 3.53 -9.93
C ALA A 13 -0.08 2.62 -10.38
N ILE A 14 0.63 2.01 -9.44
CA ILE A 14 1.78 1.12 -9.68
C ILE A 14 1.29 -0.31 -9.90
N HIS A 15 0.50 -0.82 -8.96
CA HIS A 15 -0.24 -2.07 -9.13
C HIS A 15 -1.54 -1.83 -9.89
N ARG A 16 -1.84 -2.73 -10.84
CA ARG A 16 -3.13 -2.77 -11.52
C ARG A 16 -4.20 -3.43 -10.65
N ASP A 17 -3.81 -4.44 -9.87
CA ASP A 17 -4.72 -5.12 -8.96
C ASP A 17 -5.14 -4.14 -7.84
N PRO A 18 -6.44 -3.86 -7.68
CA PRO A 18 -6.92 -3.04 -6.56
C PRO A 18 -6.60 -3.65 -5.19
N PHE A 19 -6.50 -4.97 -5.06
CA PHE A 19 -6.22 -5.63 -3.78
C PHE A 19 -4.79 -5.40 -3.29
N ASP A 20 -3.81 -5.31 -4.19
CA ASP A 20 -2.44 -4.92 -3.81
C ASP A 20 -2.45 -3.52 -3.16
N ARG A 21 -3.17 -2.57 -3.77
CA ARG A 21 -3.33 -1.22 -3.19
C ARG A 21 -4.11 -1.23 -1.87
N MET A 22 -5.05 -2.15 -1.70
CA MET A 22 -5.76 -2.33 -0.42
C MET A 22 -4.82 -2.84 0.68
N ILE A 23 -3.92 -3.79 0.37
CA ILE A 23 -2.93 -4.31 1.33
C ILE A 23 -1.98 -3.19 1.76
N ILE A 24 -1.47 -2.41 0.79
CA ILE A 24 -0.60 -1.26 1.05
C ILE A 24 -1.31 -0.21 1.92
N ALA A 25 -2.53 0.17 1.54
CA ALA A 25 -3.33 1.12 2.29
C ALA A 25 -3.58 0.65 3.73
N THR A 26 -3.80 -0.66 3.93
CA THR A 26 -3.96 -1.26 5.25
C THR A 26 -2.68 -1.14 6.07
N ALA A 27 -1.52 -1.46 5.49
CA ALA A 27 -0.23 -1.35 6.17
C ALA A 27 0.07 0.10 6.59
N ILE A 28 -0.20 1.06 5.71
CA ILE A 28 -0.07 2.49 6.03
C ILE A 28 -1.04 2.90 7.14
N GLU A 29 -2.32 2.51 7.05
CA GLU A 29 -3.35 2.93 8.01
C GLU A 29 -3.05 2.44 9.43
N TYR A 30 -2.61 1.18 9.56
CA TYR A 30 -2.29 0.58 10.87
C TYR A 30 -0.84 0.78 11.31
N GLN A 31 -0.05 1.52 10.55
CA GLN A 31 1.38 1.69 10.79
C GLN A 31 2.13 0.34 10.92
N ALA A 32 1.78 -0.63 10.09
CA ALA A 32 2.28 -2.01 10.16
C ALA A 32 3.34 -2.28 9.09
N GLN A 33 4.38 -3.04 9.45
CA GLN A 33 5.37 -3.48 8.47
C GLN A 33 4.79 -4.53 7.52
N LEU A 34 4.94 -4.32 6.21
CA LEU A 34 4.48 -5.24 5.19
C LEU A 34 5.63 -6.13 4.72
N ALA A 35 5.59 -7.41 5.06
CA ALA A 35 6.50 -8.41 4.53
C ALA A 35 5.99 -8.91 3.17
N THR A 36 6.77 -8.71 2.10
CA THR A 36 6.42 -9.15 0.75
C THR A 36 7.66 -9.51 -0.07
N ILE A 37 7.50 -10.40 -1.05
CA ILE A 37 8.51 -10.68 -2.08
C ILE A 37 8.39 -9.73 -3.27
N ASP A 38 7.29 -8.98 -3.38
CA ASP A 38 7.10 -8.02 -4.45
C ASP A 38 7.96 -6.76 -4.21
N GLY A 39 9.06 -6.67 -4.95
CA GLY A 39 9.93 -5.49 -4.92
C GLY A 39 9.31 -4.24 -5.55
N SER A 40 8.19 -4.36 -6.28
CA SER A 40 7.55 -3.22 -6.93
C SER A 40 6.94 -2.24 -5.92
N ILE A 41 6.63 -2.71 -4.70
CA ILE A 41 6.21 -1.92 -3.55
C ILE A 41 7.15 -0.74 -3.25
N ARG A 42 8.45 -0.91 -3.56
CA ARG A 42 9.48 0.10 -3.34
C ARG A 42 9.31 1.35 -4.20
N ARG A 43 8.48 1.27 -5.24
CA ARG A 43 8.23 2.34 -6.20
C ARG A 43 7.12 3.29 -5.76
N TYR A 44 6.35 2.97 -4.73
CA TYR A 44 5.32 3.88 -4.20
C TYR A 44 5.98 5.14 -3.66
N PRO A 45 5.63 6.36 -4.11
CA PRO A 45 6.12 7.59 -3.50
C PRO A 45 5.58 7.78 -2.08
N GLU A 46 4.43 7.19 -1.78
CA GLU A 46 3.81 7.16 -0.46
C GLU A 46 4.49 6.16 0.49
N ARG A 47 5.69 5.67 0.13
CA ARG A 47 6.45 4.73 0.95
C ARG A 47 6.80 5.38 2.28
N THR A 48 6.32 4.76 3.34
CA THR A 48 6.83 4.94 4.70
C THR A 48 7.83 3.82 4.99
N ASP A 49 8.54 3.90 6.12
CA ASP A 49 9.42 2.84 6.62
C ASP A 49 8.70 1.50 6.89
N LEU A 50 7.39 1.48 6.72
CA LEU A 50 6.50 0.33 6.86
C LEU A 50 6.47 -0.56 5.60
N LEU A 51 6.83 0.01 4.45
CA LEU A 51 6.84 -0.67 3.15
C LEU A 51 8.30 -0.89 2.73
N MET A 52 8.93 -1.94 3.28
CA MET A 52 10.34 -2.29 3.04
C MET A 52 10.50 -3.39 1.98
#